data_AF-A0A9R1KUK8-F1
#
_entry.id   AF-A0A9R1KUK8-F1
#
_cell.length_a   1.000
_cell.length_b   1.000
_cell.length_c   1.000
_cell.angle_alpha   90.00
_cell.angle_beta   90.00
_cell.angle_gamma   90.00
#
_symmetry.space_group_name_H-M   'P 1'
#
loop_
_entity.id
_entity.type
_entity.pdbx_description
1 polymer ?
#
loop_
_entity_poly.entity_id
_entity_poly.type
_entity_poly.pdbx_seq_one_letter_code
_entity_poly.pdbx_strand_id
1 'polypeptide(L)'
;MTMATEEEHFRSMVDEGVDREFEEKLPLFRSELTRTLEEMESPTHDDAFEKLGWSESLEDSTLDVVKFLAADGDECRRGAALFAGEQPLADALRGQAAWYDARRAEAEEIASGARRLRHTCLGTVATAETEDIVCLGAVDYIEHVFKEMPHVASSPAEQMAAARAQAQVQGPAATRFVEEFAEIAGRLRRGAADFGGEEQGLAEALTERAAMVDALCADMEAFVDKMESSAYWRMLKHLN
;
A
#
# COMPACT_ATOMS: atom_id res chain seq x y z
N MET A 1 35.24 9.29 -19.02
CA MET A 1 34.61 8.96 -20.32
C MET A 1 35.30 9.75 -21.42
N THR A 2 35.34 9.21 -22.63
CA THR A 2 35.80 9.94 -23.82
C THR A 2 34.60 10.62 -24.48
N MET A 3 34.80 11.72 -25.23
CA MET A 3 33.72 12.42 -25.95
C MET A 3 32.89 11.48 -26.84
N ALA A 4 33.53 10.51 -27.50
CA ALA A 4 32.84 9.51 -28.32
C ALA A 4 31.90 8.61 -27.51
N THR A 5 32.29 8.22 -26.29
CA THR A 5 31.42 7.42 -25.40
C THR A 5 30.25 8.24 -24.84
N GLU A 6 30.40 9.56 -24.71
CA GLU A 6 29.29 10.45 -24.30
C GLU A 6 28.29 10.63 -25.44
N GLU A 7 28.77 10.86 -26.66
CA GLU A 7 27.95 11.02 -27.85
C GLU A 7 27.11 9.76 -28.16
N GLU A 8 27.71 8.57 -28.04
CA GLU A 8 26.99 7.29 -28.17
C GLU A 8 25.89 7.13 -27.10
N HIS A 9 26.18 7.50 -25.84
CA HIS A 9 25.21 7.43 -24.76
C HIS A 9 24.00 8.34 -24.99
N PHE A 10 24.23 9.62 -25.32
CA PHE A 10 23.14 10.58 -25.52
C PHE A 10 22.33 10.30 -26.79
N ARG A 11 22.93 9.72 -27.83
CA ARG A 11 22.18 9.23 -28.99
C ARG A 11 21.33 8.02 -28.63
N SER A 12 21.84 7.09 -27.82
CA SER A 12 21.05 5.96 -27.30
C SER A 12 19.81 6.45 -26.56
N MET A 13 19.94 7.45 -25.68
CA MET A 13 18.80 8.01 -24.96
C MET A 13 17.71 8.55 -25.91
N VAL A 14 18.12 9.28 -26.96
CA VAL A 14 17.17 9.80 -27.97
C VAL A 14 16.56 8.69 -28.82
N ASP A 15 17.35 7.69 -29.18
CA ASP A 15 16.92 6.56 -30.01
C ASP A 15 15.97 5.60 -29.26
N GLU A 16 16.22 5.38 -27.97
CA GLU A 16 15.31 4.68 -27.04
C GLU A 16 13.99 5.45 -26.92
N GLY A 17 14.06 6.78 -26.92
CA GLY A 17 12.93 7.68 -27.05
C GLY A 17 12.04 7.70 -25.81
N VAL A 18 10.73 7.85 -26.03
CA VAL A 18 9.73 7.87 -24.97
C VAL A 18 9.49 6.45 -24.46
N ASP A 19 9.63 6.27 -23.15
CA ASP A 19 9.28 5.03 -22.50
C ASP A 19 7.75 4.82 -22.51
N ARG A 20 7.32 3.86 -23.32
CA ARG A 20 5.92 3.49 -23.50
C ARG A 20 5.28 2.95 -22.23
N GLU A 21 6.07 2.38 -21.33
CA GLU A 21 5.55 1.82 -20.09
C GLU A 21 4.94 2.92 -19.22
N PHE A 22 5.58 4.10 -19.14
CA PHE A 22 5.03 5.23 -18.38
C PHE A 22 3.80 5.84 -19.03
N GLU A 23 3.76 5.92 -20.37
CA GLU A 23 2.58 6.41 -21.11
C GLU A 23 1.35 5.52 -20.89
N GLU A 24 1.55 4.21 -20.75
CA GLU A 24 0.47 3.26 -20.52
C GLU A 24 0.08 3.17 -19.03
N LYS A 25 1.05 3.14 -18.11
CA LYS A 25 0.80 2.86 -16.69
C LYS A 25 0.36 4.07 -15.87
N LEU A 26 0.97 5.25 -16.07
CA LEU A 26 0.64 6.42 -15.24
C LEU A 26 -0.85 6.82 -15.33
N PRO A 27 -1.48 6.84 -16.53
CA PRO A 27 -2.91 7.10 -16.62
C PRO A 27 -3.77 6.04 -15.92
N LEU A 28 -3.36 4.76 -15.95
CA LEU A 28 -4.06 3.68 -15.25
C LEU A 28 -3.99 3.86 -13.74
N PHE A 29 -2.81 4.13 -13.18
CA PHE A 29 -2.66 4.40 -11.76
C PHE A 29 -3.45 5.62 -11.31
N ARG A 30 -3.43 6.71 -12.10
CA ARG A 30 -4.25 7.89 -11.80
C ARG A 30 -5.75 7.55 -11.81
N SER A 31 -6.20 6.78 -12.80
CA SER A 31 -7.61 6.38 -12.92
C SER A 31 -8.04 5.51 -11.74
N GLU A 32 -7.23 4.53 -11.38
CA GLU A 32 -7.50 3.64 -10.24
C GLU A 32 -7.52 4.42 -8.93
N LEU A 33 -6.54 5.29 -8.70
CA LEU A 33 -6.47 6.16 -7.52
C LEU A 33 -7.67 7.09 -7.41
N THR A 34 -8.11 7.67 -8.53
CA THR A 34 -9.30 8.54 -8.54
C THR A 34 -10.54 7.75 -8.13
N ARG A 35 -10.76 6.59 -8.75
CA ARG A 35 -11.87 5.70 -8.41
C ARG A 35 -11.85 5.30 -6.94
N THR A 36 -10.69 4.90 -6.41
CA THR A 36 -10.58 4.49 -5.01
C THR A 36 -10.77 5.64 -4.03
N LEU A 37 -10.33 6.86 -4.37
CA LEU A 37 -10.63 8.05 -3.57
C LEU A 37 -12.14 8.34 -3.53
N GLU A 38 -12.85 8.16 -4.63
CA GLU A 38 -14.32 8.30 -4.70
C GLU A 38 -15.03 7.21 -3.87
N GLU A 39 -14.57 5.96 -3.96
CA GLU A 39 -15.08 4.85 -3.13
C GLU A 39 -14.87 5.12 -1.63
N MET A 40 -13.80 5.83 -1.27
CA MET A 40 -13.41 6.15 0.10
C MET A 40 -13.98 7.49 0.61
N GLU A 41 -14.99 8.07 -0.04
CA GLU A 41 -15.74 9.21 0.50
C GLU A 41 -16.60 8.83 1.73
N SER A 42 -16.96 7.56 1.87
CA SER A 42 -17.68 7.00 3.02
C SER A 42 -17.13 5.62 3.38
N PRO A 43 -15.89 5.55 3.87
CA PRO A 43 -15.15 4.31 3.97
C PRO A 43 -15.68 3.43 5.11
N THR A 44 -15.69 2.12 4.89
CA THR A 44 -15.82 1.17 6.01
C THR A 44 -14.44 0.91 6.63
N HIS A 45 -14.41 0.33 7.83
CA HIS A 45 -13.15 -0.10 8.44
C HIS A 45 -12.44 -1.14 7.57
N ASP A 46 -13.17 -2.08 6.99
CA ASP A 46 -12.63 -3.12 6.10
C ASP A 46 -11.93 -2.52 4.88
N ASP A 47 -12.61 -1.61 4.17
CA ASP A 47 -12.03 -0.88 3.05
C ASP A 47 -10.75 -0.13 3.47
N ALA A 48 -10.77 0.54 4.62
CA ALA A 48 -9.64 1.31 5.12
C ALA A 48 -8.42 0.43 5.43
N PHE A 49 -8.61 -0.74 6.02
CA PHE A 49 -7.51 -1.68 6.29
C PHE A 49 -6.95 -2.29 4.99
N GLU A 50 -7.81 -2.67 4.05
CA GLU A 50 -7.40 -3.23 2.75
C GLU A 50 -6.61 -2.19 1.93
N LYS A 51 -7.12 -0.97 1.84
CA LYS A 51 -6.53 0.09 1.00
C LYS A 51 -5.30 0.75 1.64
N LEU A 52 -5.08 0.61 2.95
CA LEU A 52 -3.92 1.21 3.62
C LEU A 52 -2.61 0.73 2.99
N GLY A 53 -2.41 -0.58 2.85
CA GLY A 53 -1.20 -1.14 2.27
C GLY A 53 -0.99 -0.78 0.80
N TRP A 54 -2.08 -0.79 0.03
CA TRP A 54 -2.05 -0.38 -1.36
C TRP A 54 -1.66 1.10 -1.52
N SER A 55 -2.22 1.99 -0.69
CA SER A 55 -1.92 3.42 -0.73
C SER A 55 -0.45 3.73 -0.38
N GLU A 56 0.12 3.04 0.60
CA GLU A 56 1.55 3.13 0.96
C GLU A 56 2.44 2.65 -0.19
N SER A 57 2.17 1.45 -0.72
CA SER A 57 2.94 0.87 -1.81
C SER A 57 2.88 1.73 -3.07
N LEU A 58 1.71 2.31 -3.38
CA LEU A 58 1.53 3.19 -4.53
C LEU A 58 2.30 4.49 -4.35
N GLU A 59 2.24 5.13 -3.18
CA GLU A 59 3.00 6.34 -2.90
C GLU A 59 4.51 6.09 -3.05
N ASP A 60 5.05 5.06 -2.37
CA ASP A 60 6.48 4.76 -2.38
C ASP A 60 6.99 4.45 -3.79
N SER A 61 6.28 3.57 -4.50
CA SER A 61 6.65 3.19 -5.88
C SER A 61 6.60 4.40 -6.82
N THR A 62 5.60 5.28 -6.65
CA THR A 62 5.46 6.47 -7.50
C THR A 62 6.53 7.51 -7.17
N LEU A 63 6.92 7.67 -5.90
CA LEU A 63 8.04 8.54 -5.52
C LEU A 63 9.37 8.07 -6.11
N ASP A 64 9.58 6.76 -6.25
CA ASP A 64 10.76 6.23 -6.94
C ASP A 64 10.71 6.52 -8.44
N VAL A 65 9.55 6.43 -9.08
CA VAL A 65 9.35 6.89 -10.47
C VAL A 65 9.65 8.39 -10.61
N VAL A 66 9.20 9.24 -9.67
CA VAL A 66 9.51 10.68 -9.68
C VAL A 66 11.03 10.92 -9.66
N LYS A 67 11.79 10.19 -8.82
CA LYS A 67 13.25 10.32 -8.75
C LYS A 67 13.92 9.87 -10.06
N PHE A 68 13.46 8.76 -10.63
CA PHE A 68 13.96 8.24 -11.90
C PHE A 68 13.76 9.25 -13.04
N LEU A 69 12.52 9.73 -13.21
CA LEU A 69 12.19 10.71 -14.27
C LEU A 69 12.95 12.03 -14.08
N ALA A 70 13.21 12.46 -12.83
CA ALA A 70 14.02 13.64 -12.55
C ALA A 70 15.47 13.46 -13.00
N ALA A 71 16.07 12.31 -12.67
CA ALA A 71 17.47 12.01 -13.01
C ALA A 71 17.68 11.93 -14.52
N ASP A 72 16.80 11.22 -15.24
CA ASP A 72 16.87 11.13 -16.70
C ASP A 72 16.62 12.48 -17.38
N GLY A 73 15.67 13.28 -16.86
CA GLY A 73 15.43 14.63 -17.35
C GLY A 73 16.64 15.56 -17.18
N ASP A 74 17.32 15.49 -16.03
CA ASP A 74 18.58 16.21 -15.78
C ASP A 74 19.71 15.76 -16.72
N GLU A 75 19.78 14.46 -16.99
CA GLU A 75 20.75 13.88 -17.91
C GLU A 75 20.51 14.38 -19.35
N CYS A 76 19.25 14.38 -19.82
CA CYS A 76 18.90 14.98 -21.10
C CYS A 76 19.27 16.47 -21.18
N ARG A 77 19.04 17.26 -20.11
CA ARG A 77 19.47 18.67 -20.03
C ARG A 77 20.98 18.81 -20.12
N ARG A 78 21.75 17.93 -19.45
CA ARG A 78 23.21 17.87 -19.51
C ARG A 78 23.70 17.61 -20.93
N GLY A 79 23.13 16.62 -21.60
CA GLY A 79 23.45 16.30 -22.99
C GLY A 79 23.14 17.44 -23.94
N ALA A 80 21.97 18.07 -23.80
CA ALA A 80 21.59 19.22 -24.65
C ALA A 80 22.54 20.41 -24.51
N ALA A 81 23.13 20.62 -23.32
CA ALA A 81 24.15 21.63 -23.10
C ALA A 81 25.50 21.24 -23.73
N LEU A 82 25.89 19.97 -23.62
CA LEU A 82 27.15 19.44 -24.18
C LEU A 82 27.15 19.52 -25.71
N PHE A 83 26.03 19.18 -26.36
CA PHE A 83 25.88 19.15 -27.81
C PHE A 83 25.24 20.41 -28.39
N ALA A 84 25.35 21.56 -27.73
CA ALA A 84 24.75 22.81 -28.22
C ALA A 84 25.23 23.23 -29.64
N GLY A 85 26.36 22.68 -30.13
CA GLY A 85 26.82 22.85 -31.51
C GLY A 85 26.14 21.93 -32.54
N GLU A 86 25.52 20.83 -32.10
CA GLU A 86 24.77 19.85 -32.90
C GLU A 86 23.27 20.02 -32.65
N GLN A 87 22.70 21.07 -33.26
CA GLN A 87 21.32 21.49 -32.99
C GLN A 87 20.27 20.35 -33.04
N PRO A 88 20.29 19.41 -34.01
CA PRO A 88 19.30 18.32 -34.03
C PRO A 88 19.35 17.43 -32.79
N LEU A 89 20.54 17.07 -32.31
CA LEU A 89 20.72 16.23 -31.11
C LEU A 89 20.35 17.03 -29.85
N ALA A 90 20.78 18.29 -29.76
CA ALA A 90 20.45 19.15 -28.63
C ALA A 90 18.94 19.41 -28.52
N ASP A 91 18.24 19.61 -29.63
CA ASP A 91 16.79 19.81 -29.64
C ASP A 91 16.03 18.54 -29.29
N ALA A 92 16.46 17.37 -29.77
CA ALA A 92 15.88 16.09 -29.40
C ALA A 92 15.99 15.84 -27.88
N LEU A 93 17.18 16.07 -27.30
CA LEU A 93 17.41 15.94 -25.86
C LEU A 93 16.57 16.93 -25.04
N ARG A 94 16.38 18.17 -25.50
CA ARG A 94 15.47 19.13 -24.85
C ARG A 94 14.02 18.65 -24.89
N GLY A 95 13.58 18.10 -26.02
CA GLY A 95 12.25 17.51 -26.16
C GLY A 95 12.03 16.36 -25.20
N GLN A 96 13.01 15.48 -25.05
CA GLN A 96 12.96 14.35 -24.14
C GLN A 96 13.00 14.80 -22.67
N ALA A 97 13.83 15.80 -22.31
CA ALA A 97 13.80 16.41 -20.98
C ALA A 97 12.42 16.98 -20.63
N ALA A 98 11.79 17.69 -21.57
CA ALA A 98 10.44 18.22 -21.36
C ALA A 98 9.38 17.12 -21.20
N TRP A 99 9.56 15.99 -21.89
CA TRP A 99 8.72 14.81 -21.71
C TRP A 99 8.88 14.20 -20.31
N TYR A 100 10.12 14.00 -19.84
CA TYR A 100 10.40 13.53 -18.48
C TYR A 100 9.81 14.45 -17.42
N ASP A 101 9.94 15.77 -17.57
CA ASP A 101 9.36 16.75 -16.65
C ASP A 101 7.82 16.64 -16.58
N ALA A 102 7.15 16.41 -17.71
CA ALA A 102 5.70 16.25 -17.76
C ALA A 102 5.23 14.97 -17.05
N ARG A 103 5.90 13.84 -17.28
CA ARG A 103 5.59 12.56 -16.60
C ARG A 103 5.94 12.60 -15.12
N ARG A 104 7.00 13.33 -14.75
CA ARG A 104 7.38 13.55 -13.35
C ARG A 104 6.27 14.28 -12.60
N ALA A 105 5.72 15.34 -13.19
CA ALA A 105 4.60 16.08 -12.58
C ALA A 105 3.36 15.18 -12.41
N GLU A 106 3.05 14.34 -13.39
CA GLU A 106 1.94 13.36 -13.30
C GLU A 106 2.17 12.31 -12.20
N ALA A 107 3.39 11.80 -12.05
CA ALA A 107 3.75 10.91 -10.97
C ALA A 107 3.68 11.61 -9.59
N GLU A 108 4.12 12.87 -9.48
CA GLU A 108 3.97 13.67 -8.25
C GLU A 108 2.49 13.83 -7.83
N GLU A 109 1.58 14.02 -8.80
CA GLU A 109 0.14 14.08 -8.54
C GLU A 109 -0.41 12.75 -8.01
N ILE A 110 0.02 11.62 -8.59
CA ILE A 110 -0.37 10.27 -8.14
C ILE A 110 0.14 10.02 -6.72
N ALA A 111 1.42 10.30 -6.44
CA ALA A 111 2.00 10.13 -5.11
C ALA A 111 1.26 10.98 -4.06
N SER A 112 0.93 12.23 -4.40
CA SER A 112 0.14 13.12 -3.55
C SER A 112 -1.27 12.57 -3.29
N GLY A 113 -1.94 12.03 -4.32
CA GLY A 113 -3.25 11.41 -4.15
C GLY A 113 -3.20 10.11 -3.32
N ALA A 114 -2.16 9.29 -3.49
CA ALA A 114 -1.94 8.08 -2.69
C ALA A 114 -1.73 8.44 -1.21
N ARG A 115 -0.95 9.50 -0.92
CA ARG A 115 -0.82 10.03 0.44
C ARG A 115 -2.14 10.48 1.03
N ARG A 116 -2.97 11.20 0.26
CA ARG A 116 -4.31 11.60 0.71
C ARG A 116 -5.18 10.38 1.04
N LEU A 117 -5.16 9.36 0.19
CA LEU A 117 -5.86 8.11 0.46
C LEU A 117 -5.35 7.43 1.74
N ARG A 118 -4.02 7.37 1.93
CA ARG A 118 -3.42 6.84 3.15
C ARG A 118 -3.93 7.58 4.38
N HIS A 119 -3.96 8.91 4.34
CA HIS A 119 -4.49 9.73 5.44
C HIS A 119 -5.98 9.44 5.71
N THR A 120 -6.81 9.30 4.68
CA THR A 120 -8.22 8.90 4.84
C THR A 120 -8.35 7.52 5.49
N CYS A 121 -7.55 6.55 5.05
CA CYS A 121 -7.53 5.20 5.63
C CYS A 121 -7.13 5.24 7.11
N LEU A 122 -6.02 5.92 7.45
CA LEU A 122 -5.55 6.07 8.82
C LEU A 122 -6.59 6.80 9.70
N GLY A 123 -7.22 7.85 9.17
CA GLY A 123 -8.33 8.55 9.84
C GLY A 123 -9.48 7.61 10.21
N THR A 124 -9.85 6.73 9.28
CA THR A 124 -10.92 5.74 9.46
C THR A 124 -10.53 4.65 10.45
N VAL A 125 -9.29 4.13 10.36
CA VAL A 125 -8.79 3.11 11.28
C VAL A 125 -8.67 3.64 12.71
N ALA A 126 -8.31 4.91 12.89
CA ALA A 126 -8.22 5.52 14.22
C ALA A 126 -9.56 5.53 14.95
N THR A 127 -10.69 5.59 14.22
CA THR A 127 -12.03 5.55 14.82
C THR A 127 -12.56 4.14 15.07
N ALA A 128 -11.86 3.11 14.59
CA ALA A 128 -12.30 1.72 14.76
C ALA A 128 -12.43 1.36 16.25
N GLU A 129 -13.47 0.59 16.60
CA GLU A 129 -13.60 0.03 17.93
C GLU A 129 -12.86 -1.32 18.02
N THR A 130 -12.72 -1.85 19.24
CA THR A 130 -12.11 -3.18 19.44
C THR A 130 -12.84 -4.27 18.69
N GLU A 131 -14.17 -4.22 18.67
CA GLU A 131 -15.00 -5.22 17.99
C GLU A 131 -14.74 -5.20 16.47
N ASP A 132 -14.53 -4.02 15.87
CA ASP A 132 -14.22 -3.89 14.44
C ASP A 132 -12.90 -4.58 14.11
N ILE A 133 -11.85 -4.30 14.88
CA ILE A 133 -10.52 -4.89 14.69
C ILE A 133 -10.56 -6.42 14.88
N VAL A 134 -11.32 -6.90 15.88
CA VAL A 134 -11.51 -8.34 16.10
C VAL A 134 -12.25 -8.98 14.94
N CYS A 135 -13.31 -8.35 14.40
CA CYS A 135 -14.05 -8.88 13.26
C CYS A 135 -13.17 -8.97 12.01
N LEU A 136 -12.35 -7.95 11.75
CA LEU A 136 -11.41 -7.94 10.63
C LEU A 136 -10.38 -9.05 10.75
N GLY A 137 -9.75 -9.16 11.92
CA GLY A 137 -8.79 -10.23 12.17
C GLY A 137 -9.44 -11.62 12.07
N ALA A 138 -10.69 -11.75 12.49
CA ALA A 138 -11.42 -13.02 12.43
C ALA A 138 -11.63 -13.49 10.99
N VAL A 139 -12.03 -12.58 10.10
CA VAL A 139 -12.19 -12.89 8.67
C VAL A 139 -10.86 -13.37 8.09
N ASP A 140 -9.80 -12.59 8.26
CA ASP A 140 -8.48 -12.89 7.72
C ASP A 140 -7.90 -14.20 8.26
N TYR A 141 -8.00 -14.42 9.58
CA TYR A 141 -7.50 -15.65 10.19
C TYR A 141 -8.24 -16.89 9.68
N ILE A 142 -9.56 -16.81 9.52
CA ILE A 142 -10.35 -17.91 8.96
C ILE A 142 -9.98 -18.18 7.50
N GLU A 143 -9.72 -17.14 6.70
CA GLU A 143 -9.20 -17.33 5.34
C GLU A 143 -7.87 -18.09 5.32
N HIS A 144 -6.93 -17.73 6.20
CA HIS A 144 -5.65 -18.43 6.32
C HIS A 144 -5.83 -19.89 6.72
N VAL A 145 -6.73 -20.17 7.67
CA VAL A 145 -7.09 -21.54 8.05
C VAL A 145 -7.60 -22.32 6.84
N PHE A 146 -8.45 -21.74 6.00
CA PHE A 146 -8.94 -22.41 4.79
C PHE A 146 -7.88 -22.62 3.72
N LYS A 147 -7.02 -21.62 3.51
CA LYS A 147 -5.89 -21.72 2.55
C LYS A 147 -4.96 -22.87 2.95
N GLU A 148 -4.69 -23.04 4.24
CA GLU A 148 -3.83 -24.10 4.77
C GLU A 148 -4.53 -25.46 4.95
N MET A 149 -5.84 -25.45 5.13
CA MET A 149 -6.66 -26.64 5.38
C MET A 149 -7.86 -26.67 4.43
N PRO A 150 -7.66 -26.85 3.11
CA PRO A 150 -8.71 -26.74 2.09
C PRO A 150 -9.80 -27.84 2.17
N HIS A 151 -9.59 -28.87 3.00
CA HIS A 151 -10.54 -29.94 3.26
C HIS A 151 -11.30 -29.77 4.59
N VAL A 152 -11.02 -28.70 5.32
CA VAL A 152 -11.64 -28.44 6.62
C VAL A 152 -12.85 -27.54 6.46
N ALA A 153 -13.91 -27.99 7.13
CA ALA A 153 -15.07 -27.26 7.61
C ALA A 153 -16.16 -26.86 6.60
N SER A 154 -17.22 -27.68 6.57
CA SER A 154 -18.48 -27.37 5.88
C SER A 154 -19.44 -26.56 6.76
N SER A 155 -19.09 -26.32 8.02
CA SER A 155 -19.94 -25.64 9.00
C SER A 155 -19.14 -24.69 9.91
N PRO A 156 -19.77 -23.64 10.48
CA PRO A 156 -19.11 -22.74 11.43
C PRO A 156 -18.46 -23.46 12.63
N ALA A 157 -19.11 -24.50 13.19
CA ALA A 157 -18.56 -25.21 14.33
C ALA A 157 -17.20 -25.89 14.01
N GLU A 158 -17.08 -26.49 12.83
CA GLU A 158 -15.83 -27.10 12.36
C GLU A 158 -14.76 -26.04 12.08
N GLN A 159 -15.16 -24.88 11.54
CA GLN A 159 -14.26 -23.74 11.28
C GLN A 159 -13.63 -23.23 12.59
N MET A 160 -14.45 -23.02 13.64
CA MET A 160 -13.93 -22.60 14.95
C MET A 160 -13.01 -23.65 15.57
N ALA A 161 -13.38 -24.93 15.48
CA ALA A 161 -12.57 -26.01 16.03
C ALA A 161 -11.17 -26.06 15.36
N ALA A 162 -11.12 -25.85 14.05
CA ALA A 162 -9.86 -25.78 13.29
C ALA A 162 -9.03 -24.54 13.65
N ALA A 163 -9.66 -23.37 13.72
CA ALA A 163 -9.01 -22.13 14.13
C ALA A 163 -8.42 -22.23 15.54
N ARG A 164 -9.15 -22.83 16.48
CA ARG A 164 -8.70 -23.10 17.85
C ARG A 164 -7.51 -24.08 17.85
N ALA A 165 -7.59 -25.17 17.07
CA ALA A 165 -6.49 -26.12 16.96
C ALA A 165 -5.20 -25.48 16.40
N GLN A 166 -5.32 -24.63 15.37
CA GLN A 166 -4.19 -23.88 14.79
C GLN A 166 -3.58 -22.91 15.79
N ALA A 167 -4.39 -22.17 16.56
CA ALA A 167 -3.91 -21.25 17.59
C ALA A 167 -3.12 -21.99 18.68
N GLN A 168 -3.65 -23.13 19.15
CA GLN A 168 -3.09 -23.89 20.27
C GLN A 168 -1.70 -24.49 19.99
N VAL A 169 -1.42 -24.82 18.72
CA VAL A 169 -0.14 -25.40 18.29
C VAL A 169 0.76 -24.39 17.57
N GLN A 170 0.33 -23.12 17.46
CA GLN A 170 0.96 -22.11 16.61
C GLN A 170 1.22 -22.65 15.19
N GLY A 171 0.17 -23.18 14.58
CA GLY A 171 0.24 -23.75 13.24
C GLY A 171 0.41 -22.67 12.14
N PRO A 172 0.62 -23.08 10.87
CA PRO A 172 0.96 -22.17 9.78
C PRO A 172 -0.02 -21.00 9.59
N ALA A 173 -1.32 -21.24 9.80
CA ALA A 173 -2.33 -20.19 9.69
C ALA A 173 -2.19 -19.14 10.81
N ALA A 174 -1.89 -19.57 12.04
CA ALA A 174 -1.69 -18.68 13.17
C ALA A 174 -0.41 -17.85 13.00
N THR A 175 0.67 -18.48 12.50
CA THR A 175 1.92 -17.77 12.20
C THR A 175 1.73 -16.69 11.15
N ARG A 176 1.07 -17.00 10.01
CA ARG A 176 0.81 -15.97 8.98
C ARG A 176 -0.04 -14.83 9.48
N PHE A 177 -1.12 -15.14 10.18
CA PHE A 177 -1.96 -14.11 10.77
C PHE A 177 -1.14 -13.18 11.68
N VAL A 178 -0.31 -13.73 12.57
CA VAL A 178 0.55 -12.91 13.45
C VAL A 178 1.53 -12.05 12.64
N GLU A 179 2.14 -12.59 11.58
CA GLU A 179 3.06 -11.83 10.72
C GLU A 179 2.35 -10.68 10.01
N GLU A 180 1.19 -10.93 9.38
CA GLU A 180 0.43 -9.94 8.62
C GLU A 180 -0.21 -8.88 9.52
N PHE A 181 -0.83 -9.28 10.65
CA PHE A 181 -1.40 -8.32 11.60
C PHE A 181 -0.33 -7.52 12.35
N ALA A 182 0.86 -8.09 12.61
CA ALA A 182 1.99 -7.32 13.14
C ALA A 182 2.46 -6.25 12.14
N GLU A 183 2.40 -6.52 10.84
CA GLU A 183 2.68 -5.52 9.81
C GLU A 183 1.66 -4.37 9.88
N ILE A 184 0.37 -4.68 10.06
CA ILE A 184 -0.69 -3.68 10.26
C ILE A 184 -0.36 -2.80 11.49
N ALA A 185 -0.04 -3.39 12.64
CA ALA A 185 0.38 -2.60 13.81
C ALA A 185 1.60 -1.72 13.51
N GLY A 186 2.57 -2.23 12.74
CA GLY A 186 3.70 -1.46 12.23
C GLY A 186 3.29 -0.25 11.39
N ARG A 187 2.35 -0.43 10.46
CA ARG A 187 1.79 0.64 9.62
C ARG A 187 1.09 1.70 10.45
N LEU A 188 0.26 1.30 11.42
CA LEU A 188 -0.44 2.23 12.31
C LEU A 188 0.53 3.09 13.13
N ARG A 189 1.63 2.52 13.65
CA ARG A 189 2.65 3.31 14.36
C ARG A 189 3.39 4.29 13.45
N ARG A 190 3.70 3.89 12.21
CA ARG A 190 4.31 4.80 11.23
C ARG A 190 3.34 5.93 10.86
N GLY A 191 2.09 5.59 10.58
CA GLY A 191 1.03 6.56 10.33
C GLY A 191 0.84 7.52 11.51
N ALA A 192 0.86 7.03 12.75
CA ALA A 192 0.81 7.88 13.94
C ALA A 192 1.96 8.89 14.00
N ALA A 193 3.16 8.53 13.53
CA ALA A 193 4.31 9.42 13.48
C ALA A 193 4.22 10.49 12.38
N ASP A 194 3.37 10.29 11.37
CA ASP A 194 3.09 11.29 10.33
C ASP A 194 2.18 12.43 10.86
N PHE A 195 1.43 12.17 11.95
CA PHE A 195 0.53 13.14 12.57
C PHE A 195 1.18 13.90 13.73
N GLY A 196 0.88 15.20 13.85
CA GLY A 196 1.34 16.04 14.94
C GLY A 196 0.57 17.35 15.05
N GLY A 197 0.83 18.12 16.11
CA GLY A 197 0.16 19.41 16.32
C GLY A 197 -1.35 19.26 16.58
N GLU A 198 -2.18 19.83 15.71
CA GLU A 198 -3.65 19.81 15.85
C GLU A 198 -4.25 18.39 15.71
N GLU A 199 -3.53 17.46 15.07
CA GLU A 199 -3.95 16.08 14.85
C GLU A 199 -3.37 15.09 15.90
N GLN A 200 -2.87 15.60 17.02
CA GLN A 200 -2.28 14.77 18.09
C GLN A 200 -3.24 13.66 18.58
N GLY A 201 -4.54 13.95 18.66
CA GLY A 201 -5.53 12.94 19.07
C GLY A 201 -5.63 11.78 18.08
N LEU A 202 -5.38 12.01 16.79
CA LEU A 202 -5.35 10.96 15.78
C LEU A 202 -4.11 10.07 15.94
N ALA A 203 -2.95 10.68 16.21
CA ALA A 203 -1.72 9.94 16.50
C ALA A 203 -1.86 9.03 17.73
N GLU A 204 -2.49 9.54 18.79
CA GLU A 204 -2.77 8.78 20.02
C GLU A 204 -3.72 7.61 19.76
N ALA A 205 -4.81 7.86 19.03
CA ALA A 205 -5.76 6.80 18.64
C ALA A 205 -5.08 5.72 17.80
N LEU A 206 -4.31 6.06 16.78
CA LEU A 206 -3.56 5.10 15.96
C LEU A 206 -2.57 4.28 16.79
N THR A 207 -1.90 4.91 17.76
CA THR A 207 -0.99 4.23 18.69
C THR A 207 -1.75 3.23 19.56
N GLU A 208 -2.94 3.60 20.05
CA GLU A 208 -3.81 2.69 20.81
C GLU A 208 -4.29 1.51 19.94
N ARG A 209 -4.68 1.76 18.69
CA ARG A 209 -5.08 0.70 17.76
C ARG A 209 -3.92 -0.25 17.43
N ALA A 210 -2.71 0.27 17.25
CA ALA A 210 -1.52 -0.57 17.08
C ALA A 210 -1.27 -1.47 18.29
N ALA A 211 -1.33 -0.92 19.51
CA ALA A 211 -1.16 -1.70 20.74
C ALA A 211 -2.26 -2.75 20.93
N MET A 212 -3.48 -2.46 20.49
CA MET A 212 -4.58 -3.42 20.47
C MET A 212 -4.30 -4.58 19.52
N VAL A 213 -3.85 -4.29 18.29
CA VAL A 213 -3.47 -5.31 17.30
C VAL A 213 -2.32 -6.18 17.84
N ASP A 214 -1.29 -5.58 18.45
CA ASP A 214 -0.21 -6.34 19.10
C ASP A 214 -0.74 -7.29 20.18
N ALA A 215 -1.68 -6.82 21.00
CA ALA A 215 -2.27 -7.63 22.07
C ALA A 215 -3.09 -8.81 21.53
N LEU A 216 -3.70 -8.69 20.35
CA LEU A 216 -4.36 -9.82 19.67
C LEU A 216 -3.33 -10.82 19.13
N CYS A 217 -2.22 -10.34 18.58
CA CYS A 217 -1.15 -11.21 18.05
C CYS A 217 -0.36 -11.94 19.14
N ALA A 218 -0.23 -11.34 20.32
CA ALA A 218 0.54 -11.90 21.43
C ALA A 218 -0.10 -13.15 22.05
N ASP A 219 -1.42 -13.32 21.92
CA ASP A 219 -2.17 -14.44 22.48
C ASP A 219 -3.26 -14.89 21.50
N MET A 220 -2.88 -15.82 20.63
CA MET A 220 -3.76 -16.36 19.60
C MET A 220 -4.94 -17.15 20.16
N GLU A 221 -4.80 -17.78 21.33
CA GLU A 221 -5.92 -18.48 21.97
C GLU A 221 -6.95 -17.46 22.47
N ALA A 222 -6.50 -16.39 23.14
CA ALA A 222 -7.37 -15.30 23.57
C ALA A 222 -8.01 -14.55 22.39
N PHE A 223 -7.28 -14.40 21.28
CA PHE A 223 -7.85 -13.85 20.04
C PHE A 223 -8.96 -14.73 19.48
N VAL A 224 -8.76 -16.06 19.40
CA VAL A 224 -9.80 -17.00 18.94
C VAL A 224 -11.02 -16.99 19.86
N ASP A 225 -10.83 -16.87 21.18
CA ASP A 225 -11.94 -16.74 22.12
C ASP A 225 -12.73 -15.44 21.90
N LYS A 226 -12.05 -14.32 21.63
CA LYS A 226 -12.71 -13.04 21.24
C LYS A 226 -13.45 -13.19 19.93
N MET A 227 -12.83 -13.78 18.91
CA MET A 227 -13.45 -14.09 17.62
C MET A 227 -14.75 -14.88 17.81
N GLU A 228 -14.74 -15.94 18.64
CA GLU A 228 -15.94 -16.76 18.88
C GLU A 228 -17.10 -15.96 19.52
N SER A 229 -16.78 -14.94 20.32
CA SER A 229 -17.76 -14.06 20.95
C SER A 229 -18.22 -12.90 20.06
N SER A 230 -17.51 -12.63 18.96
CA SER A 230 -17.78 -11.49 18.08
C SER A 230 -19.16 -11.52 17.42
N ALA A 231 -19.66 -10.37 17.01
CA ALA A 231 -20.89 -10.24 16.25
C ALA A 231 -20.84 -11.01 14.91
N TYR A 232 -19.68 -10.98 14.23
CA TYR A 232 -19.44 -11.71 12.99
C TYR A 232 -19.66 -13.22 13.18
N TRP A 233 -19.05 -13.79 14.21
CA TRP A 233 -19.13 -15.23 14.47
C TRP A 233 -20.53 -15.67 14.91
N ARG A 234 -21.21 -14.84 15.71
CA ARG A 234 -22.61 -15.06 16.08
C ARG A 234 -23.51 -15.06 14.84
N MET A 235 -23.29 -14.14 13.90
CA MET A 235 -24.02 -14.12 12.63
C MET A 235 -23.77 -15.39 11.81
N LEU A 236 -22.52 -15.81 11.63
CA LEU A 236 -22.18 -17.04 10.88
C LEU A 236 -22.85 -18.29 11.46
N LYS A 237 -22.90 -18.41 12.80
CA LYS A 237 -23.60 -19.50 13.50
C LYS A 237 -25.12 -19.52 13.26
N HIS A 238 -25.73 -18.38 12.94
CA HIS A 238 -27.18 -18.27 12.70
C HIS A 238 -27.59 -18.42 11.23
N LEU A 239 -26.65 -18.27 10.30
CA LEU A 239 -26.89 -18.41 8.86
C LEU A 239 -26.78 -19.86 8.35
N ASN A 240 -26.29 -20.78 9.18
CA ASN A 240 -26.13 -22.22 8.91
C ASN A 240 -26.89 -23.07 9.92
#